data_AF-A0A915PVA5-F1
#
_entry.id   AF-A0A915PVA5-F1
#
_cell.length_a   1.000
_cell.length_b   1.000
_cell.length_c   1.000
_cell.angle_alpha   90.00
_cell.angle_beta   90.00
_cell.angle_gamma   90.00
#
_symmetry.space_group_name_H-M   'P 1'
#
loop_
_entity.id
_entity.type
_entity.pdbx_description
1 polymer ?
#
loop_
_entity_poly.entity_id
_entity_poly.type
_entity_poly.pdbx_seq_one_letter_code
_entity_poly.pdbx_strand_id
1 'polypeptide(L)'
;MSDIERSELSKQLDDDLDRFIDNFAKQNLNKSKKPFVYDEWCKEIEQHPAFMTSLEPNDNGEFSEAIQALQALKYDDDELEDRRAAAERHKTDGNKYFKCKKYHWAINRYTDGINQRCTDRLLNSVLYANRAAAQKRIGNIGSAFRDCFFARKFDPENMKAIIRGAECLVELGRGKQCIDWLKSTKENHQEGVFIPYNHDHKSDFKYFNELYEKAERLVLVEERNERKRRRNVEKDLMAKQRLLMAFKERNIDFRPTICFDDPELFEWSQIDVQLSWLKESEAVYLDDNGILHWPILAQYPQIGKVDLVTDCSEENKEYDSAELMPWSRIRDIFSISGFAVVRGLPTVQVRFGYKAL
;
A
#
# COMPACT_ATOMS: atom_id res chain seq x y z
N MET A 1 -27.64 -34.21 -17.27
CA MET A 1 -27.27 -35.28 -16.34
C MET A 1 -28.34 -35.41 -15.29
N SER A 2 -29.31 -36.26 -15.60
CA SER A 2 -30.19 -36.84 -14.59
C SER A 2 -29.37 -37.74 -13.65
N ASP A 3 -29.87 -38.01 -12.44
CA ASP A 3 -29.16 -38.90 -11.51
C ASP A 3 -29.06 -40.35 -12.02
N ILE A 4 -29.96 -40.73 -12.94
CA ILE A 4 -29.94 -42.02 -13.63
C ILE A 4 -28.73 -42.07 -14.60
N GLU A 5 -28.54 -41.03 -15.41
CA GLU A 5 -27.40 -40.93 -16.34
C GLU A 5 -26.04 -40.95 -15.60
N ARG A 6 -25.97 -40.34 -14.40
CA ARG A 6 -24.74 -40.40 -13.57
C ARG A 6 -24.45 -41.79 -13.04
N SER A 7 -25.50 -42.53 -12.64
CA SER A 7 -25.37 -43.90 -12.13
C SER A 7 -24.94 -44.87 -13.23
N GLU A 8 -25.52 -44.75 -14.42
CA GLU A 8 -25.13 -45.55 -15.58
C GLU A 8 -23.68 -45.28 -16.02
N LEU A 9 -23.27 -44.00 -16.03
CA LEU A 9 -21.89 -43.64 -16.36
C LEU A 9 -20.90 -44.16 -15.32
N SER A 10 -21.24 -44.10 -14.02
CA SER A 10 -20.40 -44.67 -12.95
C SER A 10 -20.19 -46.17 -13.16
N LYS A 11 -21.26 -46.89 -13.49
CA LYS A 11 -21.19 -48.34 -13.69
C LYS A 11 -20.37 -48.72 -14.93
N GLN A 12 -20.49 -47.96 -16.01
CA GLN A 12 -19.64 -48.16 -17.20
C GLN A 12 -18.17 -47.93 -16.90
N LEU A 13 -17.86 -46.92 -16.08
CA LEU A 13 -16.48 -46.63 -15.70
C LEU A 13 -15.87 -47.75 -14.85
N ASP A 14 -16.65 -48.31 -13.92
CA ASP A 14 -16.24 -49.45 -13.10
C ASP A 14 -15.99 -50.70 -13.97
N ASP A 15 -16.90 -51.01 -14.90
CA ASP A 15 -16.77 -52.17 -15.81
C ASP A 15 -15.55 -52.03 -16.75
N ASP A 16 -15.25 -50.81 -17.23
CA ASP A 16 -14.08 -50.54 -18.07
C ASP A 16 -12.77 -50.61 -17.27
N LEU A 17 -12.79 -50.20 -16.00
CA LEU A 17 -11.64 -50.32 -15.09
C LEU A 17 -11.30 -51.80 -14.85
N ASP A 18 -12.30 -52.63 -14.56
CA ASP A 18 -12.12 -54.07 -14.34
C ASP A 18 -11.54 -54.75 -15.59
N ARG A 19 -12.02 -54.40 -16.78
CA ARG A 19 -11.46 -54.91 -18.05
C ARG A 19 -10.01 -54.49 -18.26
N PHE A 20 -9.66 -53.26 -17.90
CA PHE A 20 -8.28 -52.79 -17.99
C PHE A 20 -7.36 -53.58 -17.05
N ILE A 21 -7.77 -53.76 -15.79
CA ILE A 21 -7.02 -54.52 -14.79
C ILE A 21 -6.81 -55.97 -15.24
N ASP A 22 -7.85 -56.63 -15.73
CA ASP A 22 -7.78 -58.00 -16.23
C ASP A 22 -6.83 -58.14 -17.42
N ASN A 23 -6.85 -57.18 -18.35
CA ASN A 23 -5.94 -57.18 -19.50
C ASN A 23 -4.48 -56.94 -19.06
N PHE A 24 -4.27 -56.08 -18.08
CA PHE A 24 -2.93 -55.82 -17.53
C PHE A 24 -2.37 -57.04 -16.78
N ALA A 25 -3.21 -57.73 -16.01
CA ALA A 25 -2.86 -58.97 -15.33
C ALA A 25 -2.49 -60.07 -16.35
N LYS A 26 -3.26 -60.21 -17.44
CA LYS A 26 -2.97 -61.16 -18.53
C LYS A 26 -1.67 -60.82 -19.26
N GLN A 27 -1.36 -59.54 -19.48
CA GLN A 27 -0.07 -59.14 -20.05
C GLN A 27 1.11 -59.47 -19.13
N ASN A 28 0.98 -59.26 -17.82
CA ASN A 28 2.04 -59.56 -16.87
C ASN A 28 2.25 -61.07 -16.66
N LEU A 29 1.21 -61.89 -16.76
CA LEU A 29 1.32 -63.36 -16.71
C LEU A 29 2.08 -63.95 -17.91
N ASN A 30 2.03 -63.29 -19.07
CA ASN A 30 2.70 -63.73 -20.31
C ASN A 30 4.12 -63.16 -20.47
N LYS A 31 4.57 -62.24 -19.61
CA LYS A 31 5.95 -61.75 -19.61
C LYS A 31 6.81 -62.69 -18.76
N SER A 32 7.54 -63.59 -19.42
CA SER A 32 8.67 -64.27 -18.78
C SER A 32 9.63 -63.22 -18.21
N LYS A 33 9.97 -63.31 -16.93
CA LYS A 33 10.95 -62.40 -16.32
C LYS A 33 12.24 -62.49 -17.14
N LYS A 34 12.66 -61.38 -17.75
CA LYS A 34 13.96 -61.32 -18.43
C LYS A 34 15.03 -61.76 -17.43
N PRO A 35 16.00 -62.62 -17.83
CA PRO A 35 17.12 -62.94 -16.97
C PRO A 35 17.83 -61.63 -16.59
N PHE A 36 18.16 -61.48 -15.32
CA PHE A 36 18.86 -60.29 -14.84
C PHE A 36 20.27 -60.24 -15.44
N VAL A 37 20.55 -59.19 -16.21
CA VAL A 37 21.86 -58.92 -16.78
C VAL A 37 22.41 -57.66 -16.11
N TYR A 38 23.51 -57.80 -15.37
CA TYR A 38 24.08 -56.72 -14.57
C TYR A 38 24.47 -55.49 -15.40
N ASP A 39 25.09 -55.70 -16.56
CA ASP A 39 25.56 -54.61 -17.42
C ASP A 39 24.41 -53.82 -18.06
N GLU A 40 23.28 -54.48 -18.36
CA GLU A 40 22.07 -53.83 -18.88
C GLU A 40 21.39 -53.00 -17.78
N TRP A 41 21.34 -53.55 -16.56
CA TRP A 41 20.81 -52.87 -15.38
C TRP A 41 21.62 -51.61 -15.00
N CYS A 42 22.95 -51.65 -15.06
CA CYS A 42 23.79 -50.48 -14.79
C CYS A 42 23.51 -49.35 -15.80
N LYS A 43 23.37 -49.67 -17.09
CA LYS A 43 23.04 -48.68 -18.14
C LYS A 43 21.66 -48.06 -17.91
N GLU A 44 20.66 -48.86 -17.53
CA GLU A 44 19.32 -48.35 -17.21
C GLU A 44 19.33 -47.38 -16.03
N ILE A 45 20.12 -47.67 -14.99
CA ILE A 45 20.25 -46.78 -13.82
C ILE A 45 21.01 -45.51 -14.14
N GLU A 46 22.09 -45.59 -14.92
CA GLU A 46 22.86 -44.42 -15.32
C GLU A 46 22.04 -43.45 -16.19
N GLN A 47 21.03 -43.96 -16.91
CA GLN A 47 20.08 -43.16 -17.69
C GLN A 47 18.87 -42.68 -16.87
N HIS A 48 18.74 -43.12 -15.61
CA HIS A 48 17.64 -42.71 -14.76
C HIS A 48 17.86 -41.26 -14.27
N PRO A 49 16.86 -40.37 -14.35
CA PRO A 49 17.01 -38.94 -14.07
C PRO A 49 17.50 -38.62 -12.65
N ALA A 50 17.29 -39.53 -11.69
CA ALA A 50 17.78 -39.37 -10.31
C ALA A 50 19.28 -39.65 -10.12
N PHE A 51 19.92 -40.39 -11.04
CA PHE A 51 21.29 -40.90 -10.90
C PHE A 51 22.21 -40.54 -12.09
N MET A 52 21.65 -40.04 -13.20
CA MET A 52 22.42 -39.62 -14.36
C MET A 52 23.32 -38.42 -14.06
N THR A 53 24.54 -38.44 -14.59
CA THR A 53 25.52 -37.33 -14.45
C THR A 53 25.56 -36.44 -15.69
N SER A 54 25.11 -36.94 -16.85
CA SER A 54 24.99 -36.20 -18.11
C SER A 54 23.66 -36.51 -18.82
N LEU A 55 23.15 -35.52 -19.55
CA LEU A 55 21.94 -35.62 -20.37
C LEU A 55 22.34 -35.93 -21.82
N GLU A 56 22.61 -37.20 -22.10
CA GLU A 56 22.94 -37.65 -23.45
C GLU A 56 21.83 -38.57 -23.98
N PRO A 57 21.40 -38.41 -25.25
CA PRO A 57 20.50 -39.36 -25.87
C PRO A 57 21.18 -40.72 -26.01
N ASN A 58 20.40 -41.79 -25.99
CA ASN A 58 20.92 -43.12 -26.31
C ASN A 58 21.41 -43.19 -27.77
N ASP A 59 22.07 -44.27 -28.16
CA ASP A 59 22.60 -44.48 -29.53
C ASP A 59 21.54 -44.27 -30.65
N ASN A 60 20.26 -44.40 -30.31
CA ASN A 60 19.11 -44.20 -31.20
C ASN A 60 18.60 -42.75 -31.25
N GLY A 61 19.21 -41.82 -30.52
CA GLY A 61 18.78 -40.42 -30.41
C GLY A 61 17.62 -40.17 -29.44
N GLU A 62 17.15 -41.19 -28.72
CA GLU A 62 16.02 -41.11 -27.80
C GLU A 62 16.50 -41.04 -26.34
N PHE A 63 15.81 -40.23 -25.51
CA PHE A 63 16.05 -40.19 -24.07
C PHE A 63 15.35 -41.34 -23.35
N SER A 64 15.81 -41.70 -22.14
CA SER A 64 15.15 -42.71 -21.30
C SER A 64 13.67 -42.39 -21.07
N GLU A 65 12.83 -43.42 -20.96
CA GLU A 65 11.38 -43.31 -20.73
C GLU A 65 11.04 -42.41 -19.53
N ALA A 66 11.82 -42.49 -18.46
CA ALA A 66 11.65 -41.64 -17.29
C ALA A 66 11.92 -40.14 -17.58
N ILE A 67 12.89 -39.84 -18.44
CA ILE A 67 13.19 -38.47 -18.89
C ILE A 67 12.09 -37.97 -19.82
N GLN A 68 11.58 -38.82 -20.72
CA GLN A 68 10.46 -38.48 -21.60
C GLN A 68 9.18 -38.21 -20.80
N ALA A 69 8.89 -38.99 -19.76
CA ALA A 69 7.75 -38.76 -18.87
C ALA A 69 7.89 -37.45 -18.09
N LEU A 70 9.09 -37.12 -17.60
CA LEU A 70 9.37 -35.84 -16.96
C LEU A 70 9.28 -34.66 -17.95
N GLN A 71 9.69 -34.88 -19.21
CA GLN A 71 9.55 -33.90 -20.27
C GLN A 71 8.07 -33.67 -20.60
N ALA A 72 7.25 -34.72 -20.69
CA ALA A 72 5.80 -34.61 -20.86
C ALA A 72 5.17 -33.80 -19.70
N LEU A 73 5.49 -34.12 -18.45
CA LEU A 73 5.00 -33.35 -17.29
C LEU A 73 5.42 -31.86 -17.31
N LYS A 74 6.59 -31.55 -17.86
CA LYS A 74 7.07 -30.16 -17.97
C LYS A 74 6.37 -29.38 -19.11
N TYR A 75 5.93 -30.09 -20.14
CA TYR A 75 5.37 -29.53 -21.37
C TYR A 75 3.92 -29.99 -21.64
N ASP A 76 3.18 -30.42 -20.62
CA ASP A 76 1.74 -30.70 -20.73
C ASP A 76 1.01 -29.38 -21.00
N ASP A 77 0.78 -29.10 -22.28
CA ASP A 77 0.04 -27.92 -22.77
C ASP A 77 -1.40 -27.87 -22.19
N ASP A 78 -1.94 -29.02 -21.78
CA ASP A 78 -3.24 -29.15 -21.11
C ASP A 78 -3.35 -28.27 -19.85
N GLU A 79 -2.28 -28.17 -19.03
CA GLU A 79 -2.33 -27.37 -17.81
C GLU A 79 -2.39 -25.85 -18.11
N LEU A 80 -1.74 -25.42 -19.20
CA LEU A 80 -1.76 -24.01 -19.62
C LEU A 80 -3.10 -23.62 -20.26
N GLU A 81 -3.67 -24.51 -21.08
CA GLU A 81 -4.99 -24.31 -21.68
C GLU A 81 -6.09 -24.30 -20.61
N ASP A 82 -5.98 -25.17 -19.60
CA ASP A 82 -6.88 -25.20 -18.44
C ASP A 82 -6.83 -23.90 -17.62
N ARG A 83 -5.63 -23.37 -17.35
CA ARG A 83 -5.47 -22.07 -16.64
C ARG A 83 -6.07 -20.91 -17.43
N ARG A 84 -5.92 -20.90 -18.76
CA ARG A 84 -6.53 -19.88 -19.63
C ARG A 84 -8.05 -19.98 -19.60
N ALA A 85 -8.61 -21.19 -19.74
CA ALA A 85 -10.04 -21.44 -19.69
C ALA A 85 -10.62 -21.06 -18.32
N ALA A 86 -9.93 -21.36 -17.22
CA ALA A 86 -10.31 -20.96 -15.88
C ALA A 86 -10.33 -19.43 -15.72
N ALA A 87 -9.29 -18.73 -16.19
CA ALA A 87 -9.23 -17.28 -16.17
C ALA A 87 -10.38 -16.64 -16.99
N GLU A 88 -10.72 -17.22 -18.13
CA GLU A 88 -11.87 -16.80 -18.94
C GLU A 88 -13.21 -17.00 -18.22
N ARG A 89 -13.41 -18.15 -17.57
CA ARG A 89 -14.62 -18.39 -16.76
C ARG A 89 -14.76 -17.32 -15.67
N HIS A 90 -13.69 -17.03 -14.94
CA HIS A 90 -13.65 -15.97 -13.94
C HIS A 90 -13.93 -14.58 -14.53
N LYS A 91 -13.42 -14.27 -15.72
CA LYS A 91 -13.75 -13.03 -16.46
C LYS A 91 -15.25 -12.93 -16.72
N THR A 92 -15.86 -13.99 -17.24
CA THR A 92 -17.30 -14.00 -17.55
C THR A 92 -18.15 -13.85 -16.29
N ASP A 93 -17.80 -14.51 -15.18
CA ASP A 93 -18.51 -14.40 -13.92
C ASP A 93 -18.35 -13.02 -13.28
N GLY A 94 -17.14 -12.46 -13.30
CA GLY A 94 -16.91 -11.08 -12.88
C GLY A 94 -17.76 -10.09 -13.68
N ASN A 95 -17.87 -10.28 -15.00
CA ASN A 95 -18.73 -9.46 -15.86
C ASN A 95 -20.21 -9.57 -15.50
N LYS A 96 -20.70 -10.77 -15.12
CA LYS A 96 -22.08 -10.96 -14.63
C LYS A 96 -22.30 -10.16 -13.34
N TYR A 97 -21.41 -10.29 -12.35
CA TYR A 97 -21.53 -9.53 -11.09
C TYR A 97 -21.43 -8.01 -11.31
N PHE A 98 -20.58 -7.58 -12.23
CA PHE A 98 -20.45 -6.17 -12.59
C PHE A 98 -21.75 -5.61 -13.18
N LYS A 99 -22.40 -6.35 -14.10
CA LYS A 99 -23.72 -6.00 -14.64
C LYS A 99 -24.79 -5.93 -13.55
N CYS A 100 -24.73 -6.83 -12.57
CA CYS A 100 -25.61 -6.82 -11.40
C CYS A 100 -25.26 -5.72 -10.36
N LYS A 101 -24.32 -4.81 -10.64
CA LYS A 101 -23.82 -3.77 -9.73
C LYS A 101 -23.23 -4.32 -8.41
N LYS A 102 -22.91 -5.61 -8.36
CA LYS A 102 -22.27 -6.28 -7.22
C LYS A 102 -20.74 -6.15 -7.34
N TYR A 103 -20.23 -4.93 -7.20
CA TYR A 103 -18.84 -4.61 -7.52
C TYR A 103 -17.80 -5.35 -6.65
N HIS A 104 -18.08 -5.58 -5.37
CA HIS A 104 -17.18 -6.35 -4.50
C HIS A 104 -17.00 -7.79 -4.99
N TRP A 105 -18.11 -8.45 -5.35
CA TRP A 105 -18.08 -9.81 -5.91
C TRP A 105 -17.38 -9.85 -7.27
N ALA A 106 -17.59 -8.83 -8.11
CA ALA A 106 -16.89 -8.70 -9.38
C ALA A 106 -15.37 -8.60 -9.18
N ILE A 107 -14.91 -7.78 -8.22
CA ILE A 107 -13.48 -7.65 -7.87
C ILE A 107 -12.89 -8.99 -7.46
N ASN A 108 -13.59 -9.74 -6.60
CA ASN A 108 -13.12 -11.05 -6.15
C ASN A 108 -12.96 -11.99 -7.34
N ARG A 109 -13.97 -12.08 -8.23
CA ARG A 109 -13.88 -12.93 -9.42
C ARG A 109 -12.79 -12.53 -10.39
N TYR A 110 -12.58 -11.24 -10.63
CA TYR A 110 -11.46 -10.81 -11.47
C TYR A 110 -10.12 -11.12 -10.81
N THR A 111 -10.04 -11.02 -9.49
CA THR A 111 -8.83 -11.37 -8.73
C THR A 111 -8.55 -12.87 -8.79
N ASP A 112 -9.57 -13.72 -8.65
CA ASP A 112 -9.47 -15.17 -8.85
C ASP A 112 -8.94 -15.48 -10.26
N GLY A 113 -9.44 -14.78 -11.29
CA GLY A 113 -8.97 -14.90 -12.67
C GLY A 113 -7.51 -14.50 -12.86
N ILE A 114 -7.07 -13.40 -12.23
CA ILE A 114 -5.65 -12.98 -12.25
C ILE A 114 -4.77 -13.99 -11.52
N ASN A 115 -5.27 -14.59 -10.44
CA ASN A 115 -4.53 -15.58 -9.65
C ASN A 115 -4.30 -16.90 -10.39
N GLN A 116 -5.03 -17.18 -11.47
CA GLN A 116 -4.75 -18.32 -12.37
C GLN A 116 -3.42 -18.18 -13.11
N ARG A 117 -2.81 -16.97 -13.12
CA ARG A 117 -1.51 -16.69 -13.74
C ARG A 117 -1.42 -17.21 -15.18
N CYS A 118 -2.47 -16.98 -15.96
CA CYS A 118 -2.49 -17.37 -17.36
C CYS A 118 -1.37 -16.65 -18.14
N THR A 119 -0.81 -17.31 -19.15
CA THR A 119 0.24 -16.77 -20.01
C THR A 119 -0.29 -15.76 -21.03
N ASP A 120 -1.61 -15.74 -21.26
CA ASP A 120 -2.29 -14.84 -22.18
C ASP A 120 -2.24 -13.38 -21.68
N ARG A 121 -1.38 -12.59 -22.32
CA ARG A 121 -1.13 -11.18 -21.98
C ARG A 121 -2.39 -10.32 -22.16
N LEU A 122 -3.15 -10.54 -23.22
CA LEU A 122 -4.34 -9.73 -23.55
C LEU A 122 -5.47 -10.02 -22.56
N LEU A 123 -5.68 -11.31 -22.22
CA LEU A 123 -6.64 -11.70 -21.20
C LEU A 123 -6.34 -11.07 -19.84
N ASN A 124 -5.06 -11.12 -19.42
CA ASN A 124 -4.62 -10.44 -18.20
C ASN A 124 -4.92 -8.94 -18.24
N SER A 125 -4.60 -8.26 -19.34
CA SER A 125 -4.93 -6.83 -19.50
C SER A 125 -6.42 -6.55 -19.28
N VAL A 126 -7.29 -7.36 -19.90
CA VAL A 126 -8.75 -7.21 -19.76
C VAL A 126 -9.21 -7.45 -18.32
N LEU A 127 -8.68 -8.47 -17.64
CA LEU A 127 -9.00 -8.76 -16.24
C LEU A 127 -8.63 -7.59 -15.33
N TYR A 128 -7.42 -7.04 -15.46
CA TYR A 128 -6.99 -5.86 -14.72
C TYR A 128 -7.85 -4.64 -15.06
N ALA A 129 -8.16 -4.39 -16.33
CA ALA A 129 -9.00 -3.27 -16.75
C ALA A 129 -10.43 -3.38 -16.17
N ASN A 130 -11.02 -4.57 -16.16
CA ASN A 130 -12.35 -4.81 -15.60
C ASN A 130 -12.36 -4.71 -14.07
N ARG A 131 -11.30 -5.18 -13.40
CA ARG A 131 -11.13 -4.99 -11.95
C ARG A 131 -10.99 -3.51 -11.60
N ALA A 132 -10.23 -2.75 -12.38
CA ALA A 132 -10.12 -1.29 -12.23
C ALA A 132 -11.48 -0.60 -12.33
N ALA A 133 -12.32 -1.01 -13.29
CA ALA A 133 -13.67 -0.48 -13.43
C ALA A 133 -14.52 -0.75 -12.18
N ALA A 134 -14.43 -1.95 -11.61
CA ALA A 134 -15.16 -2.32 -10.40
C ALA A 134 -14.63 -1.59 -9.15
N GLN A 135 -13.32 -1.47 -9.00
CA GLN A 135 -12.68 -0.72 -7.91
C GLN A 135 -13.07 0.75 -7.93
N LYS A 136 -13.09 1.37 -9.13
CA LYS A 136 -13.53 2.75 -9.32
C LYS A 136 -14.96 2.96 -8.85
N ARG A 137 -15.86 2.02 -9.13
CA ARG A 137 -17.27 2.08 -8.70
C ARG A 137 -17.48 2.01 -7.18
N ILE A 138 -16.54 1.43 -6.45
CA ILE A 138 -16.55 1.38 -4.97
C ILE A 138 -15.89 2.63 -4.35
N GLY A 139 -15.21 3.46 -5.14
CA GLY A 139 -14.46 4.62 -4.66
C GLY A 139 -12.99 4.35 -4.34
N ASN A 140 -12.49 3.14 -4.63
CA ASN A 140 -11.10 2.77 -4.42
C ASN A 140 -10.21 3.27 -5.59
N ILE A 141 -10.14 4.59 -5.77
CA ILE A 141 -9.52 5.20 -6.97
C ILE A 141 -8.02 4.87 -7.09
N GLY A 142 -7.29 4.85 -5.97
CA GLY A 142 -5.86 4.49 -5.98
C GLY A 142 -5.60 3.03 -6.40
N SER A 143 -6.47 2.10 -5.99
CA SER A 143 -6.38 0.70 -6.43
C SER A 143 -6.81 0.54 -7.89
N ALA A 144 -7.83 1.27 -8.33
CA ALA A 144 -8.25 1.30 -9.72
C ALA A 144 -7.13 1.79 -10.65
N PHE A 145 -6.40 2.84 -10.26
CA PHE A 145 -5.25 3.32 -11.03
C PHE A 145 -4.14 2.28 -11.15
N ARG A 146 -3.79 1.59 -10.04
CA ARG A 146 -2.80 0.50 -10.07
C ARG A 146 -3.21 -0.62 -11.03
N ASP A 147 -4.48 -0.99 -11.02
CA ASP A 147 -5.00 -1.98 -11.96
C ASP A 147 -4.92 -1.49 -13.42
N CYS A 148 -5.22 -0.21 -13.70
CA CYS A 148 -5.02 0.37 -15.03
C CYS A 148 -3.55 0.38 -15.46
N PHE A 149 -2.63 0.63 -14.53
CA PHE A 149 -1.19 0.57 -14.77
C PHE A 149 -0.74 -0.83 -15.21
N PHE A 150 -1.18 -1.88 -14.49
CA PHE A 150 -0.90 -3.26 -14.88
C PHE A 150 -1.57 -3.63 -16.20
N ALA A 151 -2.83 -3.23 -16.41
CA ALA A 151 -3.52 -3.47 -17.68
C ALA A 151 -2.73 -2.90 -18.87
N ARG A 152 -2.21 -1.66 -18.75
CA ARG A 152 -1.36 -1.04 -19.77
C ARG A 152 -0.01 -1.75 -19.94
N LYS A 153 0.57 -2.28 -18.85
CA LYS A 153 1.80 -3.08 -18.92
C LYS A 153 1.58 -4.37 -19.71
N PHE A 154 0.41 -4.99 -19.58
CA PHE A 154 0.03 -6.18 -20.35
C PHE A 154 -0.41 -5.85 -21.78
N ASP A 155 -1.19 -4.80 -21.99
CA ASP A 155 -1.62 -4.37 -23.32
C ASP A 155 -1.52 -2.84 -23.42
N PRO A 156 -0.46 -2.32 -24.06
CA PRO A 156 -0.28 -0.89 -24.27
C PRO A 156 -1.37 -0.25 -25.16
N GLU A 157 -2.12 -1.04 -25.94
CA GLU A 157 -3.15 -0.56 -26.87
C GLU A 157 -4.56 -0.54 -26.24
N ASN A 158 -4.69 -1.00 -24.98
CA ASN A 158 -5.98 -1.02 -24.27
C ASN A 158 -6.44 0.40 -23.89
N MET A 159 -7.09 1.08 -24.83
CA MET A 159 -7.59 2.45 -24.66
C MET A 159 -8.57 2.59 -23.49
N LYS A 160 -9.37 1.55 -23.19
CA LYS A 160 -10.30 1.57 -22.05
C LYS A 160 -9.56 1.62 -20.72
N ALA A 161 -8.41 0.94 -20.61
CA ALA A 161 -7.56 1.01 -19.43
C ALA A 161 -6.83 2.36 -19.34
N ILE A 162 -6.36 2.90 -20.47
CA ILE A 162 -5.67 4.20 -20.53
C ILE A 162 -6.59 5.33 -20.10
N ILE A 163 -7.79 5.43 -20.70
CA ILE A 163 -8.77 6.47 -20.38
C ILE A 163 -9.18 6.37 -18.90
N ARG A 164 -9.48 5.17 -18.42
CA ARG A 164 -9.83 4.97 -17.01
C ARG A 164 -8.69 5.31 -16.05
N GLY A 165 -7.44 5.02 -16.43
CA GLY A 165 -6.25 5.41 -15.68
C GLY A 165 -6.12 6.93 -15.56
N ALA A 166 -6.32 7.65 -16.67
CA ALA A 166 -6.34 9.11 -16.68
C ALA A 166 -7.47 9.69 -15.82
N GLU A 167 -8.69 9.14 -15.91
CA GLU A 167 -9.80 9.53 -15.03
C GLU A 167 -9.44 9.35 -13.55
N CYS A 168 -8.82 8.23 -13.18
CA CYS A 168 -8.41 7.97 -11.80
C CYS A 168 -7.35 8.99 -11.34
N LEU A 169 -6.41 9.38 -12.20
CA LEU A 169 -5.41 10.40 -11.86
C LEU A 169 -6.03 11.79 -11.68
N VAL A 170 -7.01 12.15 -12.51
CA VAL A 170 -7.78 13.39 -12.36
C VAL A 170 -8.56 13.37 -11.03
N GLU A 171 -9.23 12.26 -10.71
CA GLU A 171 -9.98 12.11 -9.45
C GLU A 171 -9.07 12.13 -8.21
N LEU A 172 -7.84 11.63 -8.32
CA LEU A 172 -6.81 11.73 -7.27
C LEU A 172 -6.18 13.12 -7.16
N GLY A 173 -6.54 14.06 -8.05
CA GLY A 173 -5.94 15.39 -8.11
C GLY A 173 -4.47 15.37 -8.52
N ARG A 174 -4.05 14.36 -9.30
CA ARG A 174 -2.67 14.14 -9.77
C ARG A 174 -2.52 14.57 -11.25
N GLY A 175 -2.61 15.86 -11.51
CA GLY A 175 -2.54 16.48 -12.84
C GLY A 175 -1.24 16.16 -13.59
N LYS A 176 -0.06 16.33 -12.96
CA LYS A 176 1.24 16.09 -13.65
C LYS A 176 1.36 14.65 -14.14
N GLN A 177 1.05 13.70 -13.26
CA GLN A 177 1.07 12.27 -13.58
C GLN A 177 0.07 11.93 -14.68
N CYS A 178 -1.10 12.58 -14.71
CA CYS A 178 -2.10 12.39 -15.76
C CYS A 178 -1.59 12.83 -17.13
N ILE A 179 -0.95 14.00 -17.21
CA ILE A 179 -0.35 14.49 -18.45
C ILE A 179 0.70 13.52 -18.97
N ASP A 180 1.61 13.06 -18.12
CA ASP A 180 2.67 12.11 -18.51
C ASP A 180 2.08 10.76 -18.95
N TRP A 181 1.04 10.30 -18.25
CA TRP A 181 0.29 9.09 -18.60
C TRP A 181 -0.35 9.18 -20.00
N LEU A 182 -0.95 10.33 -20.32
CA LEU A 182 -1.59 10.58 -21.62
C LEU A 182 -0.54 10.80 -22.73
N LYS A 183 0.54 11.53 -22.46
CA LYS A 183 1.63 11.78 -23.44
C LYS A 183 2.34 10.50 -23.86
N SER A 184 2.72 9.67 -22.88
CA SER A 184 3.34 8.37 -23.14
C SER A 184 2.45 7.42 -23.94
N THR A 185 1.13 7.67 -23.99
CA THR A 185 0.22 6.92 -24.88
C THR A 185 0.36 7.41 -26.32
N LYS A 186 0.48 8.72 -26.55
CA LYS A 186 0.65 9.31 -27.90
C LYS A 186 1.96 8.90 -28.55
N GLU A 187 3.05 8.87 -27.79
CA GLU A 187 4.39 8.51 -28.28
C GLU A 187 4.45 7.05 -28.73
N ASN A 188 3.85 6.14 -27.97
CA ASN A 188 3.78 4.72 -28.32
C ASN A 188 2.91 4.42 -29.56
N HIS A 189 2.14 5.38 -30.07
CA HIS A 189 1.21 5.20 -31.20
C HIS A 189 1.73 5.84 -32.50
N GLN A 190 2.94 6.39 -32.54
CA GLN A 190 3.51 7.01 -33.76
C GLN A 190 4.20 6.02 -34.72
N GLU A 191 4.43 4.76 -34.35
CA GLU A 191 5.05 3.74 -35.23
C GLU A 191 4.08 2.68 -35.78
N GLY A 192 2.80 2.72 -35.43
CA GLY A 192 1.82 1.72 -35.88
C GLY A 192 0.43 2.31 -35.91
N VAL A 193 -0.29 2.02 -37.00
CA VAL A 193 -1.64 2.47 -37.33
C VAL A 193 -2.52 2.59 -36.09
N PHE A 194 -3.11 3.78 -35.89
CA PHE A 194 -4.26 3.98 -35.01
C PHE A 194 -5.40 3.07 -35.50
N ILE A 195 -5.46 1.83 -35.00
CA ILE A 195 -6.61 0.94 -35.19
C ILE A 195 -7.37 0.89 -33.88
N PRO A 196 -8.15 1.92 -33.55
CA PRO A 196 -9.12 1.80 -32.48
C PRO A 196 -10.23 0.88 -33.02
N TYR A 197 -10.34 -0.33 -32.49
CA TYR A 197 -11.44 -1.24 -32.84
C TYR A 197 -12.64 -0.90 -31.95
N ASN A 198 -13.51 0.05 -32.38
CA ASN A 198 -14.94 0.20 -32.01
C ASN A 198 -15.56 1.48 -32.60
N HIS A 199 -16.51 1.34 -33.53
CA HIS A 199 -17.30 2.32 -34.32
C HIS A 199 -17.64 3.77 -33.82
N ASP A 200 -17.16 4.30 -32.68
CA ASP A 200 -17.60 5.57 -32.07
C ASP A 200 -16.47 6.61 -31.80
N HIS A 201 -15.43 6.62 -32.65
CA HIS A 201 -14.10 7.21 -32.37
C HIS A 201 -13.97 8.73 -32.23
N LYS A 202 -14.94 9.54 -32.66
CA LYS A 202 -14.85 11.00 -32.47
C LYS A 202 -15.06 11.40 -31.01
N SER A 203 -15.81 10.58 -30.26
CA SER A 203 -16.12 10.80 -28.85
C SER A 203 -14.92 10.53 -27.95
N ASP A 204 -14.20 9.42 -28.17
CA ASP A 204 -13.05 9.02 -27.36
C ASP A 204 -11.86 9.99 -27.50
N PHE A 205 -11.55 10.45 -28.71
CA PHE A 205 -10.48 11.43 -28.91
C PHE A 205 -10.83 12.80 -28.31
N LYS A 206 -12.10 13.22 -28.44
CA LYS A 206 -12.60 14.43 -27.77
C LYS A 206 -12.49 14.29 -26.25
N TYR A 207 -12.93 13.17 -25.69
CA TYR A 207 -12.87 12.89 -24.26
C TYR A 207 -11.43 12.83 -23.74
N PHE A 208 -10.52 12.25 -24.52
CA PHE A 208 -9.09 12.23 -24.22
C PHE A 208 -8.54 13.67 -24.09
N ASN A 209 -8.87 14.56 -25.03
CA ASN A 209 -8.45 15.95 -24.96
C ASN A 209 -9.10 16.69 -23.79
N GLU A 210 -10.39 16.44 -23.49
CA GLU A 210 -11.06 17.00 -22.31
C GLU A 210 -10.38 16.57 -20.99
N LEU A 211 -9.92 15.32 -20.89
CA LEU A 211 -9.15 14.84 -19.75
C LEU A 211 -7.78 15.52 -19.66
N TYR A 212 -7.14 15.76 -20.80
CA TYR A 212 -5.87 16.47 -20.86
C TYR A 212 -6.01 17.92 -20.36
N GLU A 213 -7.01 18.66 -20.83
CA GLU A 213 -7.31 20.03 -20.36
C GLU A 213 -7.67 20.08 -18.86
N LYS A 214 -8.39 19.06 -18.36
CA LYS A 214 -8.64 18.92 -16.91
C LYS A 214 -7.34 18.70 -16.15
N ALA A 215 -6.44 17.87 -16.67
CA ALA A 215 -5.14 17.61 -16.05
C ALA A 215 -4.28 18.88 -16.02
N GLU A 216 -4.23 19.68 -17.09
CA GLU A 216 -3.51 20.97 -17.12
C GLU A 216 -4.01 21.94 -16.04
N ARG A 217 -5.33 22.07 -15.89
CA ARG A 217 -5.90 22.88 -14.81
C ARG A 217 -5.50 22.36 -13.42
N LEU A 218 -5.45 21.04 -13.23
CA LEU A 218 -5.00 20.44 -11.97
C LEU A 218 -3.52 20.71 -11.69
N VAL A 219 -2.65 20.71 -12.70
CA VAL A 219 -1.23 21.06 -12.53
C VAL A 219 -1.06 22.45 -11.93
N LEU A 220 -1.83 23.43 -12.41
CA LEU A 220 -1.78 24.80 -11.87
C LEU A 220 -2.21 24.84 -10.40
N VAL A 221 -3.20 24.03 -10.02
CA VAL A 221 -3.66 23.90 -8.63
C VAL A 221 -2.61 23.20 -7.76
N GLU A 222 -2.00 22.11 -8.24
CA GLU A 222 -0.91 21.42 -7.56
C GLU A 222 0.26 22.35 -7.29
N GLU A 223 0.71 23.11 -8.29
CA GLU A 223 1.82 24.04 -8.15
C GLU A 223 1.50 25.19 -7.20
N ARG A 224 0.25 25.66 -7.19
CA ARG A 224 -0.20 26.64 -6.20
C ARG A 224 -0.17 26.05 -4.79
N ASN A 225 -0.65 24.82 -4.61
CA ASN A 225 -0.69 24.14 -3.32
C ASN A 225 0.72 23.85 -2.81
N GLU A 226 1.61 23.41 -3.68
CA GLU A 226 3.02 23.17 -3.38
C GLU A 226 3.73 24.46 -2.95
N ARG A 227 3.53 25.58 -3.65
CA ARG A 227 4.04 26.90 -3.25
C ARG A 227 3.47 27.36 -1.90
N LYS A 228 2.21 27.03 -1.59
CA LYS A 228 1.63 27.35 -0.27
C LYS A 228 2.25 26.48 0.82
N ARG A 229 2.43 25.18 0.56
CA ARG A 229 3.06 24.24 1.50
C ARG A 229 4.49 24.65 1.83
N ARG A 230 5.31 24.98 0.82
CA ARG A 230 6.69 25.47 1.02
C ARG A 230 6.76 26.71 1.90
N ARG A 231 5.92 27.72 1.61
CA ARG A 231 5.85 28.94 2.43
C ARG A 231 5.40 28.64 3.87
N ASN A 232 4.47 27.72 4.07
CA ASN A 232 4.03 27.35 5.41
C ASN A 232 5.13 26.62 6.18
N VAL A 233 5.87 25.71 5.54
CA VAL A 233 7.01 25.00 6.14
C VAL A 233 8.13 25.98 6.49
N GLU A 234 8.45 26.92 5.60
CA GLU A 234 9.46 27.95 5.85
C GLU A 234 9.07 28.86 7.03
N LYS A 235 7.80 29.30 7.09
CA LYS A 235 7.28 30.07 8.23
C LYS A 235 7.33 29.29 9.54
N ASP A 236 6.97 28.01 9.51
CA ASP A 236 7.03 27.11 10.66
C ASP A 236 8.48 26.98 11.16
N LEU A 237 9.42 26.73 10.25
CA LEU A 237 10.85 26.64 10.57
C LEU A 237 11.39 27.95 11.17
N MET A 238 11.03 29.11 10.59
CA MET A 238 11.42 30.42 11.13
C MET A 238 10.83 30.65 12.54
N ALA A 239 9.58 30.25 12.78
CA ALA A 239 8.95 30.36 14.09
C ALA A 239 9.65 29.48 15.13
N LYS A 240 9.95 28.22 14.78
CA LYS A 240 10.74 27.30 15.62
C LYS A 240 12.11 27.87 15.92
N GLN A 241 12.82 28.38 14.91
CA GLN A 241 14.15 28.95 15.09
C GLN A 241 14.14 30.14 16.05
N ARG A 242 13.17 31.06 15.92
CA ARG A 242 13.01 32.20 16.84
C ARG A 242 12.77 31.73 18.28
N LEU A 243 11.89 30.74 18.45
CA LEU A 243 11.55 30.21 19.76
C LEU A 243 12.73 29.49 20.43
N LEU A 244 13.46 28.65 19.68
CA LEU A 244 14.64 27.96 20.19
C LEU A 244 15.78 28.91 20.53
N MET A 245 15.98 29.99 19.76
CA MET A 245 16.92 31.06 20.11
C MET A 245 16.54 31.72 21.43
N ALA A 246 15.25 32.03 21.63
CA ALA A 246 14.76 32.62 22.86
C ALA A 246 14.97 31.68 24.07
N PHE A 247 14.77 30.37 23.91
CA PHE A 247 15.04 29.37 24.95
C PHE A 247 16.53 29.25 25.28
N LYS A 248 17.40 29.31 24.26
CA LYS A 248 18.85 29.25 24.41
C LYS A 248 19.41 30.48 25.12
N GLU A 249 18.96 31.68 24.76
CA GLU A 249 19.37 32.93 25.41
C GLU A 249 18.98 32.97 26.90
N ARG A 250 17.84 32.36 27.24
CA ARG A 250 17.31 32.31 28.60
C ARG A 250 17.80 31.10 29.41
N ASN A 251 18.68 30.24 28.84
CA ASN A 251 19.22 29.03 29.46
C ASN A 251 18.13 28.14 30.09
N ILE A 252 17.07 27.84 29.34
CA ILE A 252 15.93 27.06 29.83
C ILE A 252 16.22 25.57 29.71
N ASP A 253 16.06 24.83 30.81
CA ASP A 253 16.26 23.39 30.84
C ASP A 253 14.94 22.62 30.70
N PHE A 254 14.68 22.05 29.52
CA PHE A 254 13.53 21.17 29.30
C PHE A 254 13.77 19.73 29.74
N ARG A 255 12.70 19.06 30.19
CA ARG A 255 12.70 17.62 30.49
C ARG A 255 11.45 16.95 29.89
N PRO A 256 11.59 16.13 28.83
CA PRO A 256 12.83 15.65 28.19
C PRO A 256 13.66 16.77 27.53
N THR A 257 14.97 16.54 27.40
CA THR A 257 15.90 17.52 26.82
C THR A 257 15.56 17.77 25.37
N ILE A 258 15.41 19.05 25.02
CA ILE A 258 15.16 19.51 23.66
C ILE A 258 16.48 20.01 23.09
N CYS A 259 16.80 19.63 21.85
CA CYS A 259 17.95 20.18 21.15
C CYS A 259 17.60 21.57 20.63
N PHE A 260 18.36 22.59 21.03
CA PHE A 260 18.14 23.97 20.56
C PHE A 260 18.92 24.31 19.29
N ASP A 261 19.91 23.50 18.93
CA ASP A 261 20.81 23.78 17.81
C ASP A 261 20.21 23.37 16.46
N ASP A 262 19.21 22.48 16.45
CA ASP A 262 18.56 21.98 15.23
C ASP A 262 17.03 22.19 15.27
N PRO A 263 16.52 23.23 14.59
CA PRO A 263 15.08 23.50 14.50
C PRO A 263 14.26 22.44 13.75
N GLU A 264 14.89 21.59 12.92
CA GLU A 264 14.16 20.56 12.17
C GLU A 264 13.79 19.37 13.07
N LEU A 265 14.63 19.06 14.06
CA LEU A 265 14.38 18.01 15.05
C LEU A 265 13.35 18.40 16.10
N PHE A 266 13.00 19.69 16.18
CA PHE A 266 12.02 20.19 17.12
C PHE A 266 10.59 19.96 16.62
N GLU A 267 9.78 19.31 17.46
CA GLU A 267 8.35 19.10 17.24
C GLU A 267 7.53 19.93 18.23
N TRP A 268 6.49 20.61 17.76
CA TRP A 268 5.58 21.40 18.60
C TRP A 268 4.96 20.59 19.75
N SER A 269 4.75 19.29 19.52
CA SER A 269 4.27 18.33 20.53
C SER A 269 5.11 18.28 21.80
N GLN A 270 6.39 18.67 21.75
CA GLN A 270 7.28 18.71 22.91
C GLN A 270 6.97 19.87 23.86
N ILE A 271 6.34 20.93 23.33
CA ILE A 271 5.97 22.16 24.07
C ILE A 271 4.46 22.40 24.13
N ASP A 272 3.66 21.47 23.63
CA ASP A 272 2.21 21.47 23.76
C ASP A 272 1.73 20.91 25.12
N VAL A 273 0.82 21.64 25.75
CA VAL A 273 0.08 21.24 26.94
C VAL A 273 -1.27 20.68 26.53
N GLN A 274 -1.43 19.37 26.59
CA GLN A 274 -2.70 18.69 26.37
C GLN A 274 -3.26 18.12 27.68
N LEU A 275 -4.39 18.69 28.13
CA LEU A 275 -5.15 18.20 29.27
C LEU A 275 -6.50 17.68 28.78
N SER A 276 -6.99 16.57 29.34
CA SER A 276 -8.20 15.89 28.86
C SER A 276 -9.48 16.75 28.92
N TRP A 277 -9.47 17.83 29.71
CA TRP A 277 -10.58 18.78 29.85
C TRP A 277 -10.40 20.07 29.03
N LEU A 278 -9.26 20.30 28.39
CA LEU A 278 -9.06 21.44 27.49
C LEU A 278 -9.60 21.13 26.09
N LYS A 279 -10.23 22.12 25.46
CA LYS A 279 -10.70 22.00 24.07
C LYS A 279 -9.59 22.20 23.04
N GLU A 280 -8.57 22.98 23.40
CA GLU A 280 -7.45 23.38 22.55
C GLU A 280 -6.13 23.11 23.29
N SER A 281 -5.05 22.84 22.55
CA SER A 281 -3.72 22.68 23.13
C SER A 281 -3.06 24.03 23.32
N GLU A 282 -2.54 24.29 24.50
CA GLU A 282 -1.82 25.53 24.82
C GLU A 282 -0.32 25.27 24.77
N ALA A 283 0.46 26.18 24.20
CA ALA A 283 1.90 26.03 24.05
C ALA A 283 2.62 27.32 24.41
N VAL A 284 3.91 27.18 24.72
CA VAL A 284 4.78 28.34 24.91
C VAL A 284 4.94 29.06 23.59
N TYR A 285 4.66 30.36 23.57
CA TYR A 285 4.81 31.19 22.38
C TYR A 285 5.61 32.46 22.67
N LEU A 286 6.22 33.00 21.62
CA LEU A 286 6.98 34.24 21.65
C LEU A 286 6.11 35.34 21.03
N ASP A 287 5.94 36.46 21.73
CA ASP A 287 5.20 37.60 21.19
C ASP A 287 6.06 38.49 20.26
N ASP A 288 5.44 39.52 19.68
CA ASP A 288 6.12 40.46 18.76
C ASP A 288 7.20 41.32 19.46
N ASN A 289 7.16 41.42 20.79
CA ASN A 289 8.14 42.15 21.59
C ASN A 289 9.32 41.27 22.04
N GLY A 290 9.29 39.97 21.69
CA GLY A 290 10.32 39.01 22.08
C GLY A 290 10.17 38.49 23.51
N ILE A 291 8.98 38.65 24.10
CA ILE A 291 8.63 38.16 25.43
C ILE A 291 8.01 36.76 25.31
N LEU A 292 8.46 35.85 26.16
CA LEU A 292 7.89 34.49 26.23
C LEU A 292 6.64 34.46 27.11
N HIS A 293 5.60 33.83 26.58
CA HIS A 293 4.35 33.56 27.28
C HIS A 293 4.25 32.08 27.60
N TRP A 294 4.01 31.78 28.87
CA TRP A 294 4.03 30.43 29.42
C TRP A 294 2.64 29.98 29.87
N PRO A 295 2.21 28.78 29.48
CA PRO A 295 1.14 28.09 30.19
C PRO A 295 1.68 27.54 31.52
N ILE A 296 1.09 27.95 32.64
CA ILE A 296 1.47 27.54 33.98
C ILE A 296 0.41 26.60 34.56
N LEU A 297 0.84 25.42 35.00
CA LEU A 297 -0.02 24.47 35.68
C LEU A 297 0.16 24.58 37.19
N ALA A 298 -0.82 25.15 37.87
CA ALA A 298 -0.85 25.27 39.31
C ALA A 298 -1.52 24.03 39.92
N GLN A 299 -0.79 23.28 40.75
CA GLN A 299 -1.34 22.14 41.48
C GLN A 299 -1.48 22.49 42.95
N TYR A 300 -2.62 22.12 43.54
CA TYR A 300 -2.92 22.29 44.96
C TYR A 300 -3.02 20.91 45.61
N PRO A 301 -1.90 20.30 46.06
CA PRO A 301 -1.86 18.92 46.53
C PRO A 301 -2.82 18.62 47.68
N GLN A 302 -3.12 19.62 48.51
CA GLN A 302 -3.98 19.51 49.68
C GLN A 302 -5.46 19.39 49.30
N ILE A 303 -5.86 19.99 48.18
CA ILE A 303 -7.24 20.03 47.70
C ILE A 303 -7.44 19.03 46.55
N GLY A 304 -6.35 18.52 45.96
CA GLY A 304 -6.39 17.67 44.77
C GLY A 304 -6.87 18.43 43.51
N LYS A 305 -6.79 19.77 43.52
CA LYS A 305 -7.22 20.63 42.42
C LYS A 305 -6.02 21.03 41.55
N VAL A 306 -6.26 21.16 40.25
CA VAL A 306 -5.30 21.65 39.27
C VAL A 306 -5.94 22.79 38.49
N ASP A 307 -5.27 23.93 38.42
CA ASP A 307 -5.66 25.09 37.61
C ASP A 307 -4.59 25.34 36.53
N LEU A 308 -5.02 25.76 35.34
CA LEU A 308 -4.14 26.13 34.24
C LEU A 308 -4.29 27.63 33.97
N VAL A 309 -3.17 28.36 33.99
CA VAL A 309 -3.08 29.73 33.51
C VAL A 309 -2.45 29.68 32.14
N THR A 310 -3.14 30.15 31.10
CA THR A 310 -2.76 29.91 29.70
C THR A 310 -1.75 30.93 29.18
N ASP A 311 -1.76 32.16 29.71
CA ASP A 311 -1.02 33.29 29.13
C ASP A 311 -0.25 34.07 30.20
N CYS A 312 0.90 33.55 30.60
CA CYS A 312 1.79 34.20 31.56
C CYS A 312 3.05 34.76 30.87
N SER A 313 3.05 36.07 30.62
CA SER A 313 4.25 36.82 30.24
C SER A 313 5.36 36.70 31.27
N GLU A 314 6.61 36.58 30.82
CA GLU A 314 7.78 36.59 31.68
C GLU A 314 8.04 37.94 32.37
N GLU A 315 7.53 39.05 31.83
CA GLU A 315 7.72 40.40 32.36
C GLU A 315 6.61 40.84 33.32
N ASN A 316 5.46 40.17 33.30
CA ASN A 316 4.30 40.54 34.11
C ASN A 316 4.56 40.33 35.61
N LYS A 317 4.95 41.41 36.29
CA LYS A 317 5.01 41.50 37.75
C LYS A 317 3.64 41.63 38.42
N GLU A 318 2.55 41.75 37.66
CA GLU A 318 1.19 41.95 38.24
C GLU A 318 0.68 40.73 39.02
N TYR A 319 1.25 39.54 38.81
CA TYR A 319 1.01 38.36 39.65
C TYR A 319 1.81 38.34 40.97
N ASP A 320 2.53 39.42 41.28
CA ASP A 320 3.15 39.68 42.58
C ASP A 320 2.17 40.31 43.59
N SER A 321 0.92 40.58 43.18
CA SER A 321 -0.14 41.11 44.04
C SER A 321 -0.79 40.01 44.88
N ALA A 322 -0.11 39.64 45.96
CA ALA A 322 -0.59 39.36 47.32
C ALA A 322 -1.82 38.45 47.62
N GLU A 323 -2.61 37.96 46.66
CA GLU A 323 -3.71 37.01 46.91
C GLU A 323 -3.47 35.60 46.35
N LEU A 324 -2.44 35.39 45.51
CA LEU A 324 -2.04 34.04 45.09
C LEU A 324 -0.54 33.70 45.19
N MET A 325 0.39 34.66 45.21
CA MET A 325 1.84 34.37 45.22
C MET A 325 2.70 35.49 45.83
N PRO A 326 3.67 35.22 46.73
CA PRO A 326 4.74 36.15 47.08
C PRO A 326 5.99 35.92 46.21
N TRP A 327 6.34 36.83 45.30
CA TRP A 327 7.52 36.69 44.43
C TRP A 327 8.86 37.12 45.05
N SER A 328 8.91 37.43 46.35
CA SER A 328 10.19 37.61 47.06
C SER A 328 11.02 36.33 47.21
N ARG A 329 10.56 35.18 46.67
CA ARG A 329 11.28 33.89 46.70
C ARG A 329 11.53 33.21 45.36
N ILE A 330 11.16 33.80 44.22
CA ILE A 330 11.46 33.22 42.88
C ILE A 330 12.84 33.70 42.35
N ARG A 331 13.77 34.02 43.25
CA ARG A 331 15.21 34.01 42.94
C ARG A 331 15.89 32.71 43.35
N ASP A 332 15.26 31.96 44.26
CA ASP A 332 15.76 30.69 44.76
C ASP A 332 14.68 29.64 44.59
N ILE A 333 14.57 29.04 43.40
CA ILE A 333 14.08 27.67 43.30
C ILE A 333 15.13 26.83 44.02
N PHE A 334 15.01 26.75 45.35
CA PHE A 334 15.83 25.85 46.14
C PHE A 334 15.63 24.46 45.56
N SER A 335 16.73 23.92 45.08
CA SER A 335 17.08 22.50 45.23
C SER A 335 16.65 22.04 46.61
N ILE A 336 15.41 21.56 46.71
CA ILE A 336 14.94 20.77 47.84
C ILE A 336 14.64 19.42 47.22
N SER A 337 15.48 18.47 47.59
CA SER A 337 15.35 17.04 47.33
C SER A 337 13.89 16.61 47.33
N GLY A 338 13.32 16.39 46.14
CA GLY A 338 11.92 15.99 46.06
C GLY A 338 11.29 16.07 44.68
N PHE A 339 11.30 17.21 44.00
CA PHE A 339 10.55 17.35 42.73
C PHE A 339 11.23 18.37 41.82
N ALA A 340 12.04 17.85 40.89
CA ALA A 340 12.50 18.58 39.72
C ALA A 340 11.33 18.70 38.72
N VAL A 341 11.51 19.50 37.65
CA VAL A 341 10.72 19.32 36.42
C VAL A 341 10.74 17.82 36.09
N VAL A 342 9.63 17.13 36.32
CA VAL A 342 9.51 15.68 36.11
C VAL A 342 8.34 15.45 35.17
N ARG A 343 8.70 15.44 33.89
CA ARG A 343 8.17 14.63 32.79
C ARG A 343 6.67 14.43 32.73
N GLY A 344 6.08 15.17 31.79
CA GLY A 344 4.78 14.87 31.21
C GLY A 344 3.93 16.11 31.11
N LEU A 345 4.45 17.13 30.42
CA LEU A 345 3.81 18.32 29.85
C LEU A 345 4.75 19.54 30.05
N PRO A 346 4.82 20.46 29.08
CA PRO A 346 5.72 21.61 29.03
C PRO A 346 5.24 22.79 29.90
N THR A 347 4.68 22.45 31.06
CA THR A 347 4.17 23.43 32.03
C THR A 347 5.18 23.65 33.14
N VAL A 348 5.38 24.92 33.51
CA VAL A 348 6.02 25.27 34.78
C VAL A 348 5.08 24.78 35.89
N GLN A 349 5.48 23.73 36.61
CA GLN A 349 4.71 23.19 37.73
C GLN A 349 5.13 23.88 39.02
N VAL A 350 4.23 24.68 39.58
CA VAL A 350 4.43 25.32 40.89
C VAL A 350 3.68 24.49 41.94
N ARG A 351 4.42 23.93 42.91
CA ARG A 351 3.85 23.10 44.00
C ARG A 351 3.89 23.87 45.31
N PHE A 352 2.73 24.19 45.87
CA PHE A 352 2.62 24.89 47.14
C PHE A 352 2.67 23.91 48.32
N GLY A 353 3.75 23.98 49.11
CA GLY A 353 3.87 23.33 50.41
C GLY A 353 3.89 24.37 51.52
N TYR A 354 2.89 24.39 52.39
CA TYR A 354 2.98 25.13 53.64
C TYR A 354 4.06 24.46 54.50
N LYS A 355 5.13 25.20 54.84
CA LYS A 355 5.97 24.80 55.98
C LYS A 355 5.09 24.90 57.22
N ALA A 356 4.80 23.75 57.83
CA ALA A 356 4.27 23.73 59.19
C ALA A 356 5.26 24.48 60.08
N LEU A 357 4.75 25.49 60.80
CA LEU A 357 5.47 26.23 61.85
C LEU A 357 5.87 25.31 63.00
#